data_AF-A0A645J300-F1
#
_entry.id   AF-A0A645J300-F1
#
_cell.length_a   1.000
_cell.length_b   1.000
_cell.length_c   1.000
_cell.angle_alpha   90.00
_cell.angle_beta   90.00
_cell.angle_gamma   90.00
#
_symmetry.space_group_name_H-M   'P 1'
#
loop_
_entity.id
_entity.type
_entity.pdbx_description
1 polymer ?
#
loop_
_entity_poly.entity_id
_entity_poly.type
_entity_poly.pdbx_seq_one_letter_code
_entity_poly.pdbx_strand_id
1 'polypeptide(L)'
;MRDLTITRAGRLAELGERAWIGGYVATRHAWLAGHRLSDLRATAYRMEAFQRLAEQAYWGLELPLVVRGAELSPATLYATPPGCYDGPQPGTRAIALQTPLARGLDVRLLQLALSERGIAIKADGIFGRTSANLLRDYQLSAGMPATGVADPALIGQLVT
;
A
#
# COMPACT_ATOMS: atom_id res chain seq x y z
N MET A 1 5.78 21.28 -11.71
CA MET A 1 4.33 21.19 -11.39
C MET A 1 3.90 22.29 -10.42
N ARG A 2 4.47 22.33 -9.21
CA ARG A 2 4.19 23.41 -8.24
C ARG A 2 4.28 24.82 -8.85
N ASP A 3 5.38 25.12 -9.54
CA ASP A 3 5.59 26.47 -10.09
C ASP A 3 4.59 26.77 -11.22
N LEU A 4 4.26 25.77 -12.04
CA LEU A 4 3.20 25.88 -13.06
C LEU A 4 1.83 26.13 -12.43
N THR A 5 1.54 25.50 -11.29
CA THR A 5 0.32 25.78 -10.51
C THR A 5 0.33 27.20 -9.97
N ILE A 6 1.47 27.68 -9.44
CA ILE A 6 1.60 29.06 -8.97
C ILE A 6 1.34 30.05 -10.11
N THR A 7 1.92 29.81 -11.29
CA THR A 7 1.70 30.65 -12.47
C THR A 7 0.23 30.66 -12.93
N ARG A 8 -0.48 29.54 -12.80
CA ARG A 8 -1.85 29.41 -13.33
C ARG A 8 -2.96 29.77 -12.34
N ALA A 9 -2.79 29.41 -11.07
CA ALA A 9 -3.82 29.51 -10.05
C ALA A 9 -3.49 30.55 -8.97
N GLY A 10 -2.21 30.84 -8.72
CA GLY A 10 -1.76 31.74 -7.65
C GLY A 10 -1.02 31.02 -6.51
N ARG A 11 -0.55 31.78 -5.52
CA ARG A 11 0.22 31.23 -4.39
C ARG A 11 -0.68 30.70 -3.29
N LEU A 12 -0.18 29.70 -2.56
CA LEU A 12 -0.87 29.09 -1.41
C LEU A 12 -1.30 30.14 -0.37
N ALA A 13 -0.43 31.11 -0.07
CA ALA A 13 -0.70 32.16 0.91
C ALA A 13 -1.88 33.07 0.51
N GLU A 14 -2.16 33.19 -0.80
CA GLU A 14 -3.24 34.04 -1.34
C GLU A 14 -4.55 33.28 -1.47
N LEU A 15 -4.48 31.99 -1.84
CA LEU A 15 -5.65 31.16 -2.15
C LEU A 15 -6.18 30.35 -0.96
N GLY A 16 -5.32 30.09 0.03
CA GLY A 16 -5.56 29.07 1.04
C GLY A 16 -5.40 27.65 0.50
N GLU A 17 -5.36 26.68 1.41
CA GLU A 17 -4.96 25.30 1.13
C GLU A 17 -5.84 24.61 0.09
N ARG A 18 -7.16 24.54 0.33
CA ARG A 18 -8.08 23.78 -0.52
C ARG A 18 -8.13 24.31 -1.95
N ALA A 19 -8.18 25.63 -2.12
CA ALA A 19 -8.20 26.25 -3.45
C ALA A 19 -6.88 26.04 -4.18
N TRP A 20 -5.74 26.13 -3.47
CA TRP A 20 -4.44 25.84 -4.07
C TRP A 20 -4.29 24.36 -4.47
N ILE A 21 -4.74 23.42 -3.62
CA ILE A 21 -4.74 21.99 -3.95
C ILE A 21 -5.64 21.72 -5.16
N GLY A 22 -6.84 22.31 -5.22
CA GLY A 22 -7.72 22.22 -6.39
C GLY A 22 -7.02 22.70 -7.68
N GLY A 23 -6.36 23.86 -7.62
CA GLY A 23 -5.56 24.39 -8.72
C GLY A 23 -4.39 23.47 -9.11
N TYR A 24 -3.74 22.84 -8.12
CA TYR A 24 -2.67 21.87 -8.37
C TYR A 24 -3.20 20.62 -9.10
N VAL A 25 -4.29 20.03 -8.61
CA VAL A 25 -4.89 18.83 -9.22
C VAL A 25 -5.32 19.12 -10.66
N ALA A 26 -5.97 20.26 -10.91
CA ALA A 26 -6.35 20.68 -12.26
C ALA A 26 -5.14 20.88 -13.19
N THR A 27 -4.09 21.55 -12.68
CA THR A 27 -2.85 21.76 -13.44
C THR A 27 -2.17 20.43 -13.79
N ARG A 28 -2.15 19.48 -12.85
CA ARG A 28 -1.57 18.15 -13.02
C ARG A 28 -2.39 17.29 -13.98
N HIS A 29 -3.71 17.36 -13.91
CA HIS A 29 -4.60 16.69 -14.87
C HIS A 29 -4.30 17.15 -16.29
N ALA A 30 -4.33 18.47 -16.53
CA ALA A 30 -4.06 19.03 -17.86
C ALA A 30 -2.68 18.61 -18.41
N TRP A 31 -1.66 18.59 -17.54
CA TRP A 31 -0.31 18.14 -17.93
C TRP A 31 -0.27 16.64 -18.28
N LEU A 32 -0.94 15.78 -17.49
CA LEU A 32 -1.00 14.34 -17.74
C LEU A 32 -1.79 14.04 -19.01
N ALA A 33 -3.01 14.59 -19.13
CA ALA A 33 -3.92 14.35 -20.25
C ALA A 33 -3.37 14.86 -21.58
N GLY A 34 -2.64 15.98 -21.58
CA GLY A 34 -1.97 16.53 -22.76
C GLY A 34 -0.57 15.98 -23.03
N HIS A 35 -0.06 15.04 -22.23
CA HIS A 35 1.33 14.62 -22.37
C HIS A 35 1.54 13.83 -23.67
N ARG A 36 2.69 14.00 -24.32
CA ARG A 36 3.07 13.22 -25.51
C ARG A 36 3.14 11.70 -25.29
N LEU A 37 3.38 11.26 -24.05
CA LEU A 37 3.54 9.85 -23.70
C LEU A 37 2.18 9.28 -23.33
N SER A 38 1.74 8.25 -24.07
CA SER A 38 0.46 7.57 -23.85
C SER A 38 0.33 7.04 -22.43
N ASP A 39 1.40 6.50 -21.88
CA ASP A 39 1.40 5.89 -20.54
C ASP A 39 1.13 6.93 -19.47
N LEU A 40 1.62 8.16 -19.65
CA LEU A 40 1.32 9.26 -18.74
C LEU A 40 -0.12 9.74 -18.89
N ARG A 41 -0.64 9.84 -20.12
CA ARG A 41 -2.06 10.17 -20.35
C ARG A 41 -2.98 9.16 -19.69
N ALA A 42 -2.65 7.87 -19.78
CA ALA A 42 -3.41 6.79 -19.16
C ALA A 42 -3.48 6.89 -17.62
N THR A 43 -2.61 7.69 -16.98
CA THR A 43 -2.64 7.92 -15.52
C THR A 43 -3.43 9.18 -15.10
N ALA A 44 -3.96 9.96 -16.05
CA ALA A 44 -4.70 11.20 -15.76
C ALA A 44 -5.94 10.96 -14.88
N TYR A 45 -6.54 9.76 -14.94
CA TYR A 45 -7.69 9.37 -14.12
C TYR A 45 -7.49 9.57 -12.61
N ARG A 46 -6.23 9.54 -12.14
CA ARG A 46 -5.91 9.78 -10.72
C ARG A 46 -6.29 11.20 -10.31
N MET A 47 -6.06 12.18 -11.19
CA MET A 47 -6.41 13.57 -10.91
C MET A 47 -7.92 13.79 -11.04
N GLU A 48 -8.59 13.09 -11.95
CA GLU A 48 -10.06 13.09 -12.06
C GLU A 48 -10.73 12.52 -10.80
N ALA A 49 -10.12 11.52 -10.17
CA ALA A 49 -10.57 11.01 -8.89
C ALA A 49 -10.46 12.08 -7.79
N PHE A 50 -9.31 12.75 -7.67
CA PHE A 50 -9.13 13.82 -6.69
C PHE A 50 -10.01 15.05 -6.95
N GLN A 51 -10.22 15.43 -8.21
CA GLN A 51 -11.15 16.52 -8.57
C GLN A 51 -12.54 16.24 -8.05
N ARG A 52 -13.08 15.04 -8.33
CA ARG A 52 -14.42 14.64 -7.85
C ARG A 52 -14.53 14.64 -6.32
N LEU A 53 -13.51 14.16 -5.62
CA LEU A 53 -13.50 14.17 -4.15
C LEU A 53 -13.46 15.60 -3.60
N ALA A 54 -12.64 16.48 -4.19
CA ALA A 54 -12.57 17.88 -3.81
C ALA A 54 -13.88 18.64 -4.09
N GLU A 55 -14.54 18.38 -5.22
CA GLU A 55 -15.85 18.94 -5.60
C GLU A 55 -16.95 18.54 -4.61
N GLN A 56 -16.86 17.34 -4.04
CA GLN A 56 -17.77 16.86 -2.98
C GLN A 56 -17.36 17.32 -1.58
N ALA A 57 -16.36 18.21 -1.47
CA ALA A 57 -15.75 18.65 -0.21
C ALA A 57 -15.20 17.50 0.66
N TYR A 58 -14.86 16.36 0.05
CA TYR A 58 -14.35 15.18 0.73
C TYR A 58 -12.83 15.23 0.90
N TRP A 59 -12.38 16.15 1.76
CA TRP A 59 -10.94 16.41 2.00
C TRP A 59 -10.29 15.43 3.00
N GLY A 60 -11.09 14.75 3.83
CA GLY A 60 -10.60 13.80 4.82
C GLY A 60 -10.09 12.49 4.22
N LEU A 61 -10.52 12.16 3.00
CA LEU A 61 -10.19 10.91 2.31
C LEU A 61 -10.41 9.67 3.18
N GLU A 62 -11.44 9.71 4.03
CA GLU A 62 -11.80 8.58 4.86
C GLU A 62 -12.27 7.41 3.98
N LEU A 63 -12.18 6.20 4.52
CA LEU A 63 -12.69 5.01 3.85
C LEU A 63 -14.12 4.73 4.38
N PRO A 64 -15.03 4.21 3.55
CA PRO A 64 -14.82 3.79 2.17
C PRO A 64 -14.87 4.94 1.17
N LEU A 65 -14.04 4.87 0.12
CA LEU A 65 -14.08 5.82 -1.00
C LEU A 65 -14.10 5.09 -2.34
N VAL A 66 -14.80 5.65 -3.33
CA VAL A 66 -14.99 5.01 -4.63
C VAL A 66 -14.15 5.72 -5.71
N VAL A 67 -13.25 4.97 -6.36
CA VAL A 67 -12.45 5.46 -7.49
C VAL A 67 -12.79 4.64 -8.72
N ARG A 68 -13.34 5.30 -9.74
CA ARG A 68 -13.74 4.65 -11.03
C ARG A 68 -14.66 3.44 -10.84
N GLY A 69 -15.58 3.50 -9.88
CA GLY A 69 -16.52 2.42 -9.59
C GLY A 69 -15.94 1.26 -8.78
N ALA A 70 -14.66 1.33 -8.38
CA ALA A 70 -14.07 0.42 -7.43
C ALA A 70 -14.08 1.04 -6.03
N GLU A 71 -14.55 0.29 -5.04
CA GLU A 71 -14.51 0.68 -3.63
C GLU A 71 -13.13 0.40 -3.03
N LEU A 72 -12.56 1.43 -2.42
CA LEU A 72 -11.46 1.31 -1.49
C LEU A 72 -12.06 1.35 -0.08
N SER A 73 -11.98 0.24 0.63
CA SER A 73 -12.41 0.09 2.03
C SER A 73 -11.36 -0.73 2.78
N PRO A 74 -11.35 -0.75 4.12
CA PRO A 74 -10.47 -1.64 4.86
C PRO A 74 -10.61 -3.08 4.36
N ALA A 75 -11.84 -3.55 4.13
CA ALA A 75 -12.11 -4.87 3.58
C ALA A 75 -11.45 -5.09 2.21
N THR A 76 -11.60 -4.17 1.26
CA THR A 76 -10.99 -4.36 -0.08
C THR A 76 -9.48 -4.17 -0.09
N LEU A 77 -8.91 -3.40 0.84
CA LEU A 77 -7.46 -3.25 1.02
C LEU A 77 -6.80 -4.48 1.66
N TYR A 78 -7.53 -5.17 2.54
CA TYR A 78 -7.08 -6.43 3.15
C TYR A 78 -7.42 -7.67 2.31
N ALA A 79 -8.36 -7.55 1.37
CA ALA A 79 -8.75 -8.67 0.51
C ALA A 79 -7.61 -9.11 -0.43
N THR A 80 -7.66 -10.39 -0.81
CA THR A 80 -6.82 -10.91 -1.89
C THR A 80 -7.21 -10.28 -3.22
N PRO A 81 -6.28 -9.65 -3.95
CA PRO A 81 -6.59 -9.17 -5.29
C PRO A 81 -6.91 -10.36 -6.23
N PRO A 82 -7.95 -10.25 -7.08
CA PRO A 82 -8.28 -11.30 -8.03
C PRO A 82 -7.07 -11.70 -8.90
N GLY A 83 -6.77 -13.00 -8.96
CA GLY A 83 -5.65 -13.52 -9.75
C GLY A 83 -4.27 -13.41 -9.09
N CYS A 84 -4.17 -12.90 -7.87
CA CYS A 84 -2.97 -13.11 -7.05
C CYS A 84 -2.90 -14.57 -6.60
N TYR A 85 -1.69 -15.15 -6.62
CA TYR A 85 -1.44 -16.47 -6.05
C TYR A 85 -1.78 -16.44 -4.55
N ASP A 86 -2.92 -17.03 -4.19
CA ASP A 86 -3.42 -17.13 -2.81
C ASP A 86 -2.44 -17.90 -1.90
N GLY A 87 -1.54 -18.69 -2.49
CA GLY A 87 -0.65 -19.57 -1.75
C GLY A 87 -1.41 -20.52 -0.82
N PRO A 88 -0.69 -21.25 0.04
CA PRO A 88 -1.31 -21.99 1.12
C PRO A 88 -1.98 -21.04 2.10
N GLN A 89 -3.06 -21.49 2.76
CA GLN A 89 -3.70 -20.71 3.82
C GLN A 89 -2.69 -20.45 4.96
N PRO A 90 -2.70 -19.26 5.59
CA PRO A 90 -1.83 -18.97 6.74
C PRO A 90 -1.95 -20.05 7.82
N GLY A 91 -0.81 -20.48 8.37
CA GLY A 91 -0.76 -21.52 9.39
C GLY A 91 -0.88 -22.96 8.86
N THR A 92 -1.04 -23.19 7.55
CA THR A 92 -1.07 -24.56 6.98
C THR A 92 0.31 -25.15 6.69
N ARG A 93 1.37 -24.35 6.74
CA ARG A 93 2.77 -24.79 6.58
C ARG A 93 3.72 -23.93 7.40
N ALA A 94 4.91 -24.46 7.64
CA ALA A 94 6.02 -23.65 8.11
C ALA A 94 6.58 -22.78 6.97
N ILE A 95 6.91 -21.52 7.29
CA ILE A 95 7.52 -20.56 6.37
C ILE A 95 8.98 -20.39 6.78
N ALA A 96 9.89 -20.75 5.87
CA ALA A 96 11.33 -20.65 6.06
C ALA A 96 11.99 -20.17 4.76
N LEU A 97 13.24 -19.73 4.87
CA LEU A 97 14.06 -19.42 3.71
C LEU A 97 14.37 -20.71 2.94
N GLN A 98 13.96 -20.79 1.68
CA GLN A 98 14.08 -21.99 0.84
C GLN A 98 14.21 -21.64 -0.65
N THR A 99 14.49 -22.63 -1.49
CA THR A 99 14.56 -22.49 -2.95
C THR A 99 13.57 -23.46 -3.61
N PRO A 100 12.58 -22.99 -4.40
CA PRO A 100 12.26 -21.58 -4.66
C PRO A 100 11.74 -20.86 -3.40
N LEU A 101 11.90 -19.54 -3.33
CA LEU A 101 11.43 -18.75 -2.17
C LEU A 101 9.94 -19.02 -1.88
N ALA A 102 9.58 -19.11 -0.60
CA ALA A 102 8.17 -19.14 -0.22
C ALA A 102 7.50 -17.83 -0.64
N ARG A 103 6.31 -17.98 -1.23
CA ARG A 103 5.47 -16.88 -1.73
C ARG A 103 4.01 -17.20 -1.45
N GLY A 104 3.20 -16.16 -1.36
CA GLY A 104 1.76 -16.27 -1.15
C GLY A 104 1.25 -15.32 -0.08
N LEU A 105 -0.05 -15.43 0.20
CA LEU A 105 -0.68 -14.62 1.24
C LEU A 105 -0.28 -15.04 2.64
N ASP A 106 0.01 -16.31 2.87
CA ASP A 106 0.60 -16.78 4.13
C ASP A 106 1.88 -16.02 4.48
N VAL A 107 2.75 -15.79 3.50
CA VAL A 107 3.95 -14.98 3.66
C VAL A 107 3.62 -13.52 3.89
N ARG A 108 2.69 -12.95 3.11
CA ARG A 108 2.30 -11.55 3.26
C ARG A 108 1.68 -11.28 4.63
N LEU A 109 0.85 -12.19 5.13
CA LEU A 109 0.21 -12.08 6.44
C LEU A 109 1.22 -12.18 7.58
N LEU A 110 2.20 -13.08 7.48
CA LEU A 110 3.34 -13.09 8.40
C LEU A 110 4.08 -11.74 8.38
N GLN A 111 4.36 -11.17 7.20
CA GLN A 111 5.03 -9.87 7.09
C GLN A 111 4.20 -8.72 7.67
N LEU A 112 2.88 -8.71 7.45
CA LEU A 112 1.97 -7.72 8.04
C LEU A 112 1.96 -7.84 9.57
N ALA A 113 1.82 -9.04 10.11
CA ALA A 113 1.85 -9.27 11.55
C ALA A 113 3.17 -8.82 12.20
N LEU A 114 4.31 -9.09 11.56
CA LEU A 114 5.60 -8.56 12.02
C LEU A 114 5.63 -7.02 11.97
N SER A 115 5.07 -6.42 10.93
CA SER A 115 4.95 -4.95 10.83
C SER A 115 4.09 -4.36 11.95
N GLU A 116 3.00 -5.03 12.33
CA GLU A 116 2.14 -4.62 13.44
C GLU A 116 2.85 -4.70 14.79
N ARG A 117 3.84 -5.60 14.93
CA ARG A 117 4.76 -5.67 16.09
C ARG A 117 5.91 -4.64 16.02
N GLY A 118 5.83 -3.67 15.11
CA GLY A 118 6.80 -2.57 15.00
C GLY A 118 8.06 -2.90 14.21
N ILE A 119 8.10 -4.05 13.52
CA ILE A 119 9.25 -4.43 12.71
C ILE A 119 9.15 -3.77 11.34
N ALA A 120 10.20 -3.06 10.92
CA ALA A 120 10.25 -2.41 9.62
C ALA A 120 10.44 -3.45 8.49
N ILE A 121 9.33 -4.06 8.04
CA ILE A 121 9.30 -5.07 6.99
C ILE A 121 8.33 -4.68 5.86
N LYS A 122 8.68 -5.06 4.63
CA LYS A 122 7.79 -4.93 3.48
C LYS A 122 6.92 -6.17 3.35
N ALA A 123 5.61 -5.99 3.30
CA ALA A 123 4.64 -7.07 3.07
C ALA A 123 4.40 -7.34 1.58
N ASP A 124 5.43 -7.82 0.87
CA ASP A 124 5.38 -8.12 -0.56
C ASP A 124 5.01 -9.56 -0.91
N GLY A 125 4.76 -10.40 0.09
CA GLY A 125 4.38 -11.80 -0.09
C GLY A 125 5.54 -12.69 -0.55
N ILE A 126 6.79 -12.28 -0.36
CA ILE A 126 7.99 -13.07 -0.71
C ILE A 126 8.88 -13.25 0.53
N PHE A 127 9.14 -14.51 0.91
CA PHE A 127 9.95 -14.83 2.08
C PHE A 127 11.43 -14.96 1.69
N GLY A 128 12.10 -13.81 1.60
CA GLY A 128 13.53 -13.71 1.28
C GLY A 128 14.44 -13.69 2.51
N ARG A 129 15.73 -13.44 2.27
CA ARG A 129 16.76 -13.33 3.33
C ARG A 129 16.40 -12.26 4.37
N THR A 130 15.89 -11.11 3.93
CA THR A 130 15.46 -10.03 4.81
C THR A 130 14.35 -10.48 5.75
N SER A 131 13.29 -11.11 5.23
CA SER A 131 12.20 -11.67 6.04
C SER A 131 12.71 -12.67 7.07
N ALA A 132 13.61 -13.57 6.67
CA ALA A 132 14.19 -14.56 7.56
C ALA A 132 15.04 -13.94 8.69
N ASN A 133 15.80 -12.88 8.40
CA ASN A 133 16.61 -12.20 9.41
C ASN A 133 15.73 -11.43 10.40
N LEU A 134 14.75 -10.67 9.90
CA LEU A 134 13.81 -9.94 10.75
C LEU A 134 12.99 -10.88 11.64
N LEU A 135 12.64 -12.06 11.13
CA LEU A 135 11.97 -13.08 11.94
C LEU A 135 12.89 -13.64 13.04
N ARG A 136 14.19 -13.82 12.79
CA ARG A 136 15.15 -14.22 13.83
C ARG A 136 15.26 -13.16 14.92
N ASP A 137 15.35 -11.89 14.54
CA ASP A 137 15.45 -10.78 15.48
C ASP A 137 14.19 -10.69 16.35
N TYR A 138 13.02 -10.87 15.74
CA TYR A 138 11.76 -10.98 16.47
C TYR A 138 11.76 -12.15 17.45
N GLN A 139 12.13 -13.35 16.99
CA GLN A 139 12.20 -14.55 17.84
C GLN A 139 13.13 -14.33 19.04
N LEU A 140 14.31 -13.76 18.82
CA LEU A 140 15.25 -13.39 19.89
C LEU A 140 14.60 -12.42 20.89
N SER A 141 13.97 -11.35 20.38
CA SER A 141 13.33 -10.34 21.24
C SER A 141 12.17 -10.91 22.06
N ALA A 142 11.51 -11.96 21.57
CA ALA A 142 10.41 -12.65 22.22
C ALA A 142 10.85 -13.84 23.11
N GLY A 143 12.16 -14.06 23.31
CA GLY A 143 12.68 -15.17 24.12
C GLY A 143 12.54 -16.55 23.46
N MET A 144 12.32 -16.59 22.15
CA MET A 144 12.22 -17.82 21.35
C MET A 144 13.55 -18.17 20.68
N PRO A 145 13.77 -19.44 20.29
CA PRO A 145 14.90 -19.80 19.44
C PRO A 145 14.88 -19.06 18.10
N ALA A 146 16.00 -18.45 17.73
CA ALA A 146 16.18 -17.62 16.53
C ALA A 146 16.34 -18.44 15.24
N THR A 147 15.37 -19.30 14.94
CA THR A 147 15.43 -20.23 13.80
C THR A 147 15.30 -19.50 12.46
N GLY A 148 14.55 -18.40 12.42
CA GLY A 148 14.10 -17.76 11.18
C GLY A 148 13.06 -18.60 10.44
N VAL A 149 12.38 -19.49 11.16
CA VAL A 149 11.28 -20.34 10.68
C VAL A 149 10.01 -19.93 11.42
N ALA A 150 8.94 -19.63 10.69
CA ALA A 150 7.62 -19.40 11.25
C ALA A 150 6.79 -20.67 11.08
N ASP A 151 6.67 -21.44 12.16
CA ASP A 151 5.80 -22.61 12.19
C ASP A 151 4.32 -22.19 12.38
N PRO A 152 3.35 -23.11 12.19
CA PRO A 152 1.94 -22.81 12.39
C PRO A 152 1.58 -22.21 13.75
N ALA A 153 2.27 -22.60 14.83
CA ALA A 153 2.00 -22.09 16.17
C ALA A 153 2.42 -20.62 16.29
N LEU A 154 3.61 -20.28 15.81
CA LEU A 154 4.11 -18.91 15.76
C LEU A 154 3.25 -18.04 14.84
N ILE A 155 2.83 -18.56 13.68
CA ILE A 155 1.92 -17.86 12.78
C ILE A 155 0.60 -17.56 13.49
N GLY A 156 0.01 -18.54 14.19
CA GLY A 156 -1.21 -18.34 14.97
C GLY A 156 -1.06 -17.25 16.03
N GLN A 157 0.06 -17.22 16.75
CA GLN A 157 0.35 -16.19 17.76
C GLN A 157 0.54 -14.77 17.17
N LEU A 158 1.03 -14.68 15.94
CA LEU A 158 1.31 -13.41 15.27
C LEU A 158 0.08 -12.79 14.61
N VAL A 159 -0.81 -13.63 14.06
CA VAL A 159 -1.96 -13.18 13.24
C VAL A 159 -3.24 -12.99 14.06
N THR A 160 -3.21 -13.27 15.37
CA THR A 160 -4.29 -12.99 16.34
C THR A 160 -4.04 -11.68 17.07
#